data_AF-A0AAP6EDU7-F1
#
_entry.id   AF-A0AAP6EDU7-F1
#
_cell.length_a   1.000
_cell.length_b   1.000
_cell.length_c   1.000
_cell.angle_alpha   90.00
_cell.angle_beta   90.00
_cell.angle_gamma   90.00
#
_symmetry.space_group_name_H-M   'P 1'
#
loop_
_entity.id
_entity.type
_entity.pdbx_description
1 polymer ?
#
loop_
_entity_poly.entity_id
_entity_poly.type
_entity_poly.pdbx_seq_one_letter_code
_entity_poly.pdbx_strand_id
1 'polypeptide(L)'
;MTTLLESRYRTVLRLLPAYYRREREEEMVETYLWDVDQDTQDQTRPTLGEVASIAALAVRTRLGTAAAPRRYALFGASVRRFALFALLLQAASALVDRVLELTWGSTHGSAQWDLFLTRFNGRGPGNSVPVAALEWALPLLWTVAYFALLRDRRRLAGIAAAVAALPELWVFVAPFVTDAYPPDLPYATAGGLLAWLTVLAVYAAYHHDAPPAALPAGTPGLAYLAACVTMGASQTVLPLATDSVWAPSTAVLLAGLAWPAWRPRTPDTAFALAALGALLLALRVTTLYHWYDVLPAVARFGSVGQAAGLLLLTAALTVVAARSVRERAGCP
;
A
#
# COMPACT_ATOMS: atom_id res chain seq x y z
N MET A 1 40.70 13.09 18.96
CA MET A 1 39.65 14.08 19.28
C MET A 1 38.61 13.96 18.18
N THR A 2 37.34 13.71 18.50
CA THR A 2 36.27 13.64 17.49
C THR A 2 35.79 15.05 17.18
N THR A 3 35.77 15.46 15.91
CA THR A 3 35.31 16.80 15.51
C THR A 3 33.79 16.92 15.67
N LEU A 4 33.27 18.14 15.75
CA LEU A 4 31.84 18.36 15.95
C LEU A 4 31.03 17.86 14.75
N LEU A 5 31.59 17.99 13.54
CA LEU A 5 31.03 17.43 12.30
C LEU A 5 30.96 15.91 12.32
N GLU A 6 32.02 15.25 12.77
CA GLU A 6 32.04 13.79 12.92
C GLU A 6 30.93 13.32 13.86
N SER A 7 30.70 14.03 14.98
CA SER A 7 29.61 13.71 15.91
C SER A 7 28.22 13.85 15.27
N ARG A 8 28.05 14.84 14.39
CA ARG A 8 26.80 15.06 13.62
C ARG A 8 26.57 13.92 12.63
N TYR A 9 27.59 13.52 11.85
CA TYR A 9 27.49 12.38 10.94
C TYR A 9 27.21 11.08 11.68
N ARG A 10 27.95 10.78 12.76
CA ARG A 10 27.70 9.59 13.59
C ARG A 10 26.27 9.57 14.14
N THR A 11 25.70 10.73 14.46
CA THR A 11 24.29 10.85 14.89
C THR A 11 23.31 10.46 13.78
N VAL A 12 23.53 10.95 12.55
CA VAL A 12 22.70 10.60 11.39
C VAL A 12 22.87 9.11 11.03
N LEU A 13 24.09 8.57 11.11
CA LEU A 13 24.37 7.16 10.84
C LEU A 13 23.66 6.23 11.83
N ARG A 14 23.25 6.68 13.03
CA ARG A 14 22.42 5.87 13.94
C ARG A 14 21.10 5.41 13.34
N LEU A 15 20.62 6.04 12.26
CA LEU A 15 19.48 5.57 11.47
C LEU A 15 19.75 4.17 10.87
N LEU A 16 21.00 3.87 10.52
CA LEU A 16 21.41 2.59 9.97
C LEU A 16 21.31 1.47 11.03
N PRO A 17 20.93 0.24 10.62
CA PRO A 17 20.95 -0.93 11.49
C PRO A 17 22.31 -1.15 12.16
N ALA A 18 22.29 -1.62 13.42
CA ALA A 18 23.51 -1.86 14.18
C ALA A 18 24.48 -2.86 13.53
N TYR A 19 23.99 -3.85 12.77
CA TYR A 19 24.85 -4.79 12.05
C TYR A 19 25.64 -4.09 10.94
N TYR A 20 24.99 -3.22 10.18
CA TYR A 20 25.61 -2.50 9.06
C TYR A 20 26.61 -1.47 9.56
N ARG A 21 26.28 -0.77 10.66
CA ARG A 21 27.18 0.18 11.29
C ARG A 21 28.49 -0.44 11.76
N ARG A 22 28.44 -1.63 12.37
CA ARG A 22 29.65 -2.32 12.85
C ARG A 22 30.68 -2.60 11.76
N GLU A 23 30.24 -2.73 10.51
CA GLU A 23 31.11 -3.08 9.38
C GLU A 23 31.52 -1.86 8.54
N ARG A 24 30.65 -0.85 8.42
CA ARG A 24 30.79 0.24 7.43
C ARG A 24 30.75 1.65 8.01
N GLU A 25 30.49 1.83 9.31
CA GLU A 25 30.37 3.18 9.90
C GLU A 25 31.67 3.99 9.76
N GLU A 26 32.82 3.37 10.03
CA GLU A 26 34.12 4.05 9.96
C GLU A 26 34.47 4.46 8.52
N GLU A 27 34.33 3.54 7.56
CA GLU A 27 34.53 3.80 6.12
C GLU A 27 33.62 4.93 5.61
N MET A 28 32.35 4.94 6.03
CA MET A 28 31.40 5.98 5.63
C MET A 28 31.75 7.34 6.22
N VAL A 29 32.09 7.41 7.52
CA VAL A 29 32.48 8.66 8.17
C VAL A 29 33.75 9.22 7.53
N GLU A 30 34.74 8.38 7.25
CA GLU A 30 35.96 8.78 6.55
C GLU A 30 35.63 9.35 5.17
N THR A 31 34.78 8.67 4.40
CA THR A 31 34.36 9.14 3.07
C THR A 31 33.66 10.51 3.12
N TYR A 32 32.79 10.75 4.12
CA TYR A 32 32.09 12.04 4.26
C TYR A 32 33.00 13.16 4.78
N LEU A 33 34.08 12.84 5.49
CA LEU A 33 35.04 13.82 5.99
C LEU A 33 36.20 14.07 5.01
N TRP A 34 36.42 13.18 4.04
CA TRP A 34 37.54 13.25 3.10
C TRP A 34 37.61 14.55 2.30
N ASP A 35 36.46 15.07 1.86
CA ASP A 35 36.37 16.26 1.00
C ASP A 35 36.17 17.57 1.80
N VAL A 36 36.14 17.49 3.14
CA VAL A 36 35.87 18.65 4.01
C VAL A 36 37.15 19.19 4.60
N ASP A 37 37.46 20.43 4.25
CA ASP A 37 38.65 21.15 4.72
C ASP A 37 38.71 21.23 6.25
N GLN A 38 39.85 20.87 6.85
CA GLN A 38 40.00 20.66 8.30
C GLN A 38 39.66 21.92 9.10
N ASP A 39 39.93 23.09 8.55
CA ASP A 39 39.70 24.39 9.20
C ASP A 39 38.22 24.80 9.24
N THR A 40 37.36 24.20 8.40
CA THR A 40 35.92 24.51 8.34
C THR A 40 35.01 23.37 8.81
N GLN A 41 35.59 22.25 9.24
CA GLN A 41 34.82 21.06 9.65
C GLN A 41 33.77 21.38 10.71
N ASP A 42 34.11 22.09 11.79
CA ASP A 42 33.17 22.32 12.90
C ASP A 42 31.98 23.25 12.55
N GLN A 43 32.12 24.05 11.48
CA GLN A 43 31.08 24.97 10.99
C GLN A 43 30.13 24.28 10.00
N THR A 44 30.60 23.23 9.33
CA THR A 44 29.83 22.49 8.33
C THR A 44 28.75 21.62 8.96
N ARG A 45 27.62 21.45 8.27
CA ARG A 45 26.52 20.57 8.68
C ARG A 45 26.24 19.55 7.58
N PRO A 46 25.79 18.32 7.94
CA PRO A 46 25.35 17.35 6.96
C PRO A 46 24.26 17.96 6.07
N THR A 47 24.43 17.84 4.76
CA THR A 47 23.45 18.37 3.82
C THR A 47 22.15 17.56 3.90
N LEU A 48 21.01 18.18 3.58
CA LEU A 48 19.73 17.44 3.53
C LEU A 48 19.80 16.28 2.53
N GLY A 49 20.61 16.40 1.46
CA GLY A 49 20.88 15.34 0.50
C GLY A 49 21.62 14.15 1.10
N GLU A 50 22.64 14.39 1.94
CA GLU A 50 23.34 13.32 2.67
C GLU A 50 22.42 12.65 3.70
N VAL A 51 21.64 13.43 4.45
CA VAL A 51 20.69 12.86 5.41
C VAL A 51 19.66 12.00 4.68
N ALA A 52 19.14 12.46 3.53
CA ALA A 52 18.21 11.69 2.71
C ALA A 52 18.86 10.43 2.12
N SER A 53 20.12 10.49 1.70
CA SER A 53 20.84 9.33 1.17
C SER A 53 21.12 8.27 2.25
N ILE A 54 21.52 8.70 3.46
CA ILE A 54 21.71 7.82 4.62
C ILE A 54 20.37 7.22 5.05
N ALA A 55 19.29 8.01 5.07
CA ALA A 55 17.95 7.51 5.38
C ALA A 55 17.48 6.48 4.34
N ALA A 56 17.70 6.75 3.05
CA ALA A 56 17.38 5.80 1.98
C ALA A 56 18.20 4.50 2.11
N LEU A 57 19.49 4.60 2.46
CA LEU A 57 20.35 3.44 2.72
C LEU A 57 19.86 2.66 3.95
N ALA A 58 19.44 3.34 5.02
CA ALA A 58 18.86 2.72 6.22
C ALA A 58 17.58 1.94 5.89
N VAL A 59 16.73 2.47 5.02
CA VAL A 59 15.52 1.78 4.55
C VAL A 59 15.91 0.55 3.72
N ARG A 60 16.80 0.68 2.73
CA ARG A 60 17.23 -0.45 1.87
C ARG A 60 17.88 -1.57 2.67
N THR A 61 18.77 -1.25 3.60
CA THR A 61 19.44 -2.24 4.45
C THR A 61 18.46 -2.96 5.38
N ARG A 62 17.44 -2.25 5.91
CA ARG A 62 16.37 -2.88 6.72
C ARG A 62 15.43 -3.77 5.90
N LEU A 63 15.22 -3.45 4.62
CA LEU A 63 14.42 -4.24 3.68
C LEU A 63 15.19 -5.39 3.02
N GLY A 64 16.40 -5.64 3.51
CA GLY A 64 17.20 -6.82 3.23
C GLY A 64 17.85 -6.78 1.85
N THR A 65 19.18 -6.71 1.85
CA THR A 65 20.04 -7.11 0.73
C THR A 65 20.41 -8.59 0.90
N ALA A 66 21.01 -9.23 -0.12
CA ALA A 66 21.36 -10.67 -0.08
C ALA A 66 22.22 -11.09 1.13
N ALA A 67 22.97 -10.15 1.74
CA ALA A 67 23.82 -10.36 2.90
C ALA A 67 23.16 -10.00 4.26
N ALA A 68 21.91 -9.54 4.28
CA ALA A 68 21.28 -9.05 5.49
C ALA A 68 20.91 -10.19 6.47
N PRO A 69 20.99 -9.95 7.81
CA PRO A 69 20.57 -10.93 8.81
C PRO A 69 19.11 -11.39 8.60
N ARG A 70 18.82 -12.66 8.95
CA ARG A 70 17.55 -13.36 8.67
C ARG A 70 16.29 -12.52 8.96
N ARG A 71 16.26 -11.78 10.08
CA ARG A 71 15.12 -10.92 10.46
C ARG A 71 14.83 -9.80 9.47
N TYR A 72 15.86 -9.16 8.91
CA TYR A 72 15.72 -8.08 7.93
C TYR A 72 15.37 -8.64 6.56
N ALA A 73 15.90 -9.80 6.19
CA ALA A 73 15.51 -10.50 4.97
C ALA A 73 14.02 -10.89 4.99
N LEU A 74 13.51 -11.40 6.12
CA LEU A 74 12.09 -11.71 6.30
C LEU A 74 11.22 -10.46 6.26
N PHE A 75 11.61 -9.38 6.94
CA PHE A 75 10.89 -8.11 6.91
C PHE A 75 10.81 -7.57 5.47
N GLY A 76 11.93 -7.51 4.76
CA GLY A 76 12.00 -7.13 3.35
C GLY A 76 11.10 -7.97 2.45
N ALA A 77 11.14 -9.29 2.61
CA ALA A 77 10.31 -10.22 1.86
C ALA A 77 8.81 -10.05 2.15
N SER A 78 8.47 -9.65 3.38
CA SER A 78 7.09 -9.35 3.80
C SER A 78 6.61 -8.03 3.18
N VAL A 79 7.42 -6.97 3.21
CA VAL A 79 7.08 -5.67 2.61
C VAL A 79 6.93 -5.78 1.09
N ARG A 80 7.79 -6.56 0.41
CA ARG A 80 7.64 -6.84 -1.03
C ARG A 80 6.32 -7.55 -1.37
N ARG A 81 5.93 -8.54 -0.56
CA ARG A 81 4.64 -9.26 -0.72
C ARG A 81 3.45 -8.37 -0.38
N PHE A 82 3.56 -7.55 0.64
CA PHE A 82 2.55 -6.55 0.98
C PHE A 82 2.34 -5.59 -0.18
N ALA A 83 3.41 -4.99 -0.72
CA ALA A 83 3.34 -4.09 -1.87
C ALA A 83 2.68 -4.76 -3.08
N LEU A 84 3.03 -6.02 -3.36
CA LEU A 84 2.47 -6.78 -4.48
C LEU A 84 0.97 -7.08 -4.29
N PHE A 85 0.55 -7.54 -3.11
CA PHE A 85 -0.86 -7.82 -2.84
C PHE A 85 -1.70 -6.56 -2.76
N ALA A 86 -1.18 -5.49 -2.17
CA ALA A 86 -1.86 -4.20 -2.10
C ALA A 86 -2.02 -3.59 -3.50
N LEU A 87 -1.00 -3.68 -4.37
CA LEU A 87 -1.12 -3.28 -5.77
C LEU A 87 -2.17 -4.11 -6.53
N LEU A 88 -2.16 -5.43 -6.37
CA LEU A 88 -3.15 -6.31 -6.98
C LEU A 88 -4.57 -5.95 -6.54
N LEU A 89 -4.74 -5.69 -5.24
CA LEU A 89 -6.01 -5.31 -4.66
C LEU A 89 -6.50 -3.97 -5.24
N GLN A 90 -5.67 -2.93 -5.21
CA GLN A 90 -5.99 -1.60 -5.74
C GLN A 90 -6.30 -1.66 -7.24
N ALA A 91 -5.52 -2.44 -8.00
CA ALA A 91 -5.72 -2.62 -9.43
C ALA A 91 -7.07 -3.29 -9.74
N ALA A 92 -7.38 -4.38 -9.02
CA ALA A 92 -8.64 -5.09 -9.22
C ALA A 92 -9.85 -4.26 -8.77
N SER A 93 -9.78 -3.58 -7.62
CA SER A 93 -10.84 -2.68 -7.15
C SER A 93 -11.10 -1.56 -8.16
N ALA A 94 -10.04 -0.88 -8.62
CA ALA A 94 -10.16 0.19 -9.59
C ALA A 94 -10.83 -0.27 -10.89
N LEU A 95 -10.48 -1.46 -11.41
CA LEU A 95 -11.15 -1.97 -12.61
C LEU A 95 -12.61 -2.34 -12.35
N VAL A 96 -12.87 -3.10 -11.28
CA VAL A 96 -14.22 -3.62 -10.97
C VAL A 96 -15.20 -2.48 -10.72
N ASP A 97 -14.80 -1.47 -9.94
CA ASP A 97 -15.65 -0.31 -9.65
C ASP A 97 -16.04 0.41 -10.94
N ARG A 98 -15.09 0.65 -11.86
CA ARG A 98 -15.38 1.32 -13.14
C ARG A 98 -16.23 0.47 -14.07
N VAL A 99 -15.97 -0.84 -14.15
CA VAL A 99 -16.75 -1.75 -14.98
C VAL A 99 -18.20 -1.83 -14.48
N LEU A 100 -18.41 -1.96 -13.17
CA LEU A 100 -19.75 -2.02 -12.60
C LEU A 100 -20.48 -0.69 -12.72
N GLU A 101 -19.82 0.45 -12.50
CA GLU A 101 -20.40 1.77 -12.69
C GLU A 101 -20.85 1.98 -14.15
N LEU A 102 -19.99 1.65 -15.12
CA LEU A 102 -20.31 1.73 -16.55
C LEU A 102 -21.44 0.77 -16.94
N THR A 103 -21.40 -0.47 -16.43
CA THR A 103 -22.42 -1.47 -16.71
C THR A 103 -23.77 -1.04 -16.15
N TRP A 104 -23.79 -0.52 -14.92
CA TRP A 104 -25.00 -0.01 -14.29
C TRP A 104 -25.60 1.15 -15.09
N GLY A 105 -24.79 2.16 -15.41
CA GLY A 105 -25.24 3.34 -16.16
C GLY A 105 -25.75 2.99 -17.57
N SER A 106 -25.10 2.04 -18.26
CA SER A 106 -25.47 1.66 -19.64
C SER A 106 -26.68 0.72 -19.71
N THR A 107 -26.96 -0.06 -18.67
CA THR A 107 -28.03 -1.09 -18.69
C THR A 107 -29.35 -0.63 -18.09
N HIS A 108 -29.35 0.41 -17.25
CA HIS A 108 -30.55 0.82 -16.50
C HIS A 108 -31.43 1.87 -17.20
N GLY A 109 -31.07 2.29 -18.42
CA GLY A 109 -31.87 3.20 -19.25
C GLY A 109 -31.21 4.56 -19.47
N SER A 110 -31.85 5.41 -20.30
CA SER A 110 -31.29 6.71 -20.70
C SER A 110 -31.14 7.68 -19.52
N ALA A 111 -32.03 7.63 -18.54
CA ALA A 111 -31.96 8.53 -17.37
C ALA A 111 -30.71 8.27 -16.51
N GLN A 112 -30.33 7.01 -16.31
CA GLN A 112 -29.15 6.60 -15.55
C GLN A 112 -27.87 6.88 -16.35
N TRP A 113 -27.91 6.67 -17.66
CA TRP A 113 -26.84 7.06 -18.56
C TRP A 113 -26.59 8.56 -18.53
N ASP A 114 -27.65 9.38 -18.56
CA ASP A 114 -27.56 10.84 -18.46
C ASP A 114 -26.99 11.25 -17.08
N LEU A 115 -27.39 10.58 -15.99
CA LEU A 115 -26.85 10.82 -14.66
C LEU A 115 -25.33 10.52 -14.59
N PHE A 116 -24.89 9.42 -15.20
CA PHE A 116 -23.47 9.11 -15.34
C PHE A 116 -22.72 10.20 -16.14
N LEU A 117 -23.25 10.60 -17.31
CA LEU A 117 -22.64 11.62 -18.16
C LEU A 117 -22.63 13.02 -17.52
N THR A 118 -23.59 13.32 -16.64
CA THR A 118 -23.68 14.60 -15.92
C THR A 118 -22.42 14.88 -15.10
N ARG A 119 -21.74 13.84 -14.58
CA ARG A 119 -20.45 13.95 -13.89
C ARG A 119 -19.35 14.53 -14.78
N PHE A 120 -19.39 14.26 -16.09
CA PHE A 120 -18.38 14.71 -17.05
C PHE A 120 -18.74 16.00 -17.78
N ASN A 121 -19.99 16.48 -17.65
CA ASN A 121 -20.49 17.65 -18.37
C ASN A 121 -20.44 18.96 -17.56
N GLY A 122 -19.80 18.97 -16.39
CA GLY A 122 -19.66 20.18 -15.55
C GLY A 122 -20.96 20.68 -14.91
N ARG A 123 -22.02 19.86 -14.95
CA ARG A 123 -23.33 20.15 -14.33
C ARG A 123 -23.49 19.52 -12.94
N GLY A 124 -22.49 18.77 -12.47
CA GLY A 124 -22.45 18.22 -11.12
C GLY A 124 -21.95 19.24 -10.08
N PRO A 125 -22.24 19.06 -8.78
CA PRO A 125 -21.76 19.97 -7.75
C PRO A 125 -20.22 19.91 -7.68
N GLY A 126 -19.55 21.04 -7.92
CA GLY A 126 -18.14 21.25 -7.55
C GLY A 126 -17.04 20.82 -8.54
N ASN A 127 -17.32 20.08 -9.61
CA ASN A 127 -16.25 19.53 -10.47
C ASN A 127 -16.22 20.17 -11.87
N SER A 128 -15.06 20.68 -12.25
CA SER A 128 -14.78 21.00 -13.67
C SER A 128 -14.65 19.69 -14.47
N VAL A 129 -15.13 19.69 -15.71
CA VAL A 129 -15.05 18.57 -16.69
C VAL A 129 -13.70 17.81 -16.63
N PRO A 130 -12.51 18.47 -16.65
CA PRO A 130 -11.25 17.75 -16.62
C PRO A 130 -10.98 17.03 -15.30
N VAL A 131 -11.40 17.57 -14.15
CA VAL A 131 -11.16 16.94 -12.83
C VAL A 131 -11.93 15.63 -12.72
N ALA A 132 -13.21 15.62 -13.11
CA ALA A 132 -14.03 14.41 -13.11
C ALA A 132 -13.46 13.30 -14.02
N ALA A 133 -12.95 13.68 -15.20
CA ALA A 133 -12.29 12.74 -16.11
C ALA A 133 -11.00 12.15 -15.50
N LEU A 134 -10.20 12.99 -14.84
CA LEU A 134 -8.98 12.55 -14.16
C LEU A 134 -9.28 11.62 -12.98
N GLU A 135 -10.23 11.97 -12.09
CA GLU A 135 -10.63 11.13 -10.96
C GLU A 135 -11.15 9.75 -11.42
N TRP A 136 -11.82 9.72 -12.57
CA TRP A 136 -12.32 8.49 -13.15
C TRP A 136 -11.21 7.63 -13.79
N ALA A 137 -10.24 8.25 -14.48
CA ALA A 137 -9.21 7.54 -15.23
C ALA A 137 -7.95 7.20 -14.41
N LEU A 138 -7.52 8.07 -13.48
CA LEU A 138 -6.27 7.92 -12.72
C LEU A 138 -6.17 6.60 -11.95
N PRO A 139 -7.23 6.11 -11.27
CA PRO A 139 -7.17 4.83 -10.57
C PRO A 139 -6.87 3.63 -11.48
N LEU A 140 -7.17 3.70 -12.78
CA LEU A 140 -6.81 2.63 -13.72
C LEU A 140 -5.29 2.45 -13.84
N LEU A 141 -4.49 3.45 -13.48
CA LEU A 141 -3.03 3.34 -13.44
C LEU A 141 -2.52 2.35 -12.37
N TRP A 142 -3.34 1.96 -11.38
CA TRP A 142 -3.02 0.84 -10.49
C TRP A 142 -2.80 -0.46 -11.27
N THR A 143 -3.58 -0.69 -12.33
CA THR A 143 -3.42 -1.87 -13.21
C THR A 143 -2.09 -1.81 -13.97
N VAL A 144 -1.74 -0.64 -14.50
CA VAL A 144 -0.44 -0.39 -15.15
C VAL A 144 0.70 -0.62 -14.17
N ALA A 145 0.57 -0.13 -12.94
CA ALA A 145 1.57 -0.30 -11.89
C ALA A 145 1.81 -1.78 -11.56
N TYR A 146 0.74 -2.56 -11.41
CA TYR A 146 0.82 -3.99 -11.14
C TYR A 146 1.55 -4.75 -12.25
N PHE A 147 1.17 -4.57 -13.51
CA PHE A 147 1.83 -5.26 -14.64
C PHE A 147 3.24 -4.73 -14.91
N ALA A 148 3.49 -3.44 -14.72
CA ALA A 148 4.83 -2.87 -14.82
C ALA A 148 5.76 -3.48 -13.77
N LEU A 149 5.30 -3.65 -12.54
CA LEU A 149 6.09 -4.25 -11.46
C LEU A 149 6.48 -5.70 -11.78
N LEU A 150 5.54 -6.49 -12.28
CA LEU A 150 5.76 -7.89 -12.66
C LEU A 150 6.63 -8.07 -13.91
N ARG A 151 6.72 -7.03 -14.76
CA ARG A 151 7.66 -6.97 -15.90
C ARG A 151 9.01 -6.34 -15.53
N ASP A 152 9.29 -6.21 -14.24
CA ASP A 152 10.51 -5.60 -13.68
C ASP A 152 10.73 -4.13 -14.08
N ARG A 153 9.67 -3.43 -14.51
CA ARG A 153 9.68 -1.99 -14.82
C ARG A 153 9.40 -1.16 -13.56
N ARG A 154 10.28 -1.27 -12.56
CA ARG A 154 10.10 -0.73 -11.19
C ARG A 154 9.82 0.78 -11.14
N ARG A 155 10.53 1.57 -11.95
CA ARG A 155 10.32 3.03 -12.03
C ARG A 155 8.93 3.37 -12.57
N LEU A 156 8.49 2.69 -13.64
CA LEU A 156 7.16 2.89 -14.19
C LEU A 156 6.08 2.46 -13.20
N ALA A 157 6.30 1.34 -12.49
CA ALA A 157 5.38 0.88 -11.46
C ALA A 157 5.21 1.89 -10.33
N GLY A 158 6.30 2.45 -9.82
CA GLY A 158 6.27 3.49 -8.78
C GLY A 158 5.56 4.76 -9.23
N ILE A 159 5.89 5.26 -10.43
CA ILE A 159 5.27 6.47 -10.98
C ILE A 159 3.78 6.25 -11.22
N ALA A 160 3.41 5.13 -11.86
CA ALA A 160 2.01 4.81 -12.11
C ALA A 160 1.20 4.67 -10.81
N ALA A 161 1.76 4.01 -9.79
CA ALA A 161 1.14 3.89 -8.47
C ALA A 161 0.98 5.25 -7.77
N ALA A 162 2.03 6.09 -7.79
CA ALA A 162 1.97 7.42 -7.19
C ALA A 162 0.90 8.30 -7.87
N VAL A 163 0.86 8.29 -9.20
CA VAL A 163 -0.13 9.04 -9.99
C VAL A 163 -1.55 8.50 -9.75
N ALA A 164 -1.71 7.17 -9.63
CA ALA A 164 -2.98 6.54 -9.29
C ALA A 164 -3.50 6.91 -7.89
N ALA A 165 -2.59 7.16 -6.94
CA ALA A 165 -2.90 7.52 -5.56
C ALA A 165 -3.13 9.02 -5.34
N LEU A 166 -2.88 9.88 -6.34
CA LEU A 166 -3.04 11.33 -6.22
C LEU A 166 -4.46 11.77 -5.82
N PRO A 167 -5.55 11.19 -6.35
CA PRO A 167 -6.90 11.60 -5.95
C PRO A 167 -7.15 11.45 -4.44
N GLU A 168 -6.51 10.49 -3.78
CA GLU A 168 -6.65 10.27 -2.33
C GLU A 168 -6.02 11.39 -1.49
N LEU A 169 -5.14 12.23 -2.05
CA LEU A 169 -4.61 13.40 -1.36
C LEU A 169 -5.58 14.57 -1.34
N TRP A 170 -6.60 14.57 -2.22
CA TRP A 170 -7.52 15.68 -2.35
C TRP A 170 -8.22 16.00 -1.03
N VAL A 171 -8.54 14.99 -0.21
CA VAL A 171 -9.18 15.21 1.10
C VAL A 171 -8.34 16.04 2.07
N PHE A 172 -7.01 15.99 1.95
CA PHE A 172 -6.11 16.77 2.79
C PHE A 172 -5.90 18.19 2.25
N VAL A 173 -6.09 18.39 0.95
CA VAL A 173 -5.90 19.68 0.27
C VAL A 173 -7.20 20.49 0.25
N ALA A 174 -8.35 19.83 0.07
CA ALA A 174 -9.66 20.46 -0.04
C ALA A 174 -10.00 21.43 1.09
N PRO A 175 -9.70 21.17 2.38
CA PRO A 175 -9.98 22.12 3.47
C PRO A 175 -9.20 23.43 3.36
N PHE A 176 -8.10 23.47 2.60
CA PHE A 176 -7.28 24.67 2.41
C PHE A 176 -7.63 25.46 1.15
N VAL A 177 -8.39 24.85 0.22
CA VAL A 177 -8.68 25.42 -1.10
C VAL A 177 -10.18 25.66 -1.30
N THR A 178 -11.03 25.01 -0.50
CA THR A 178 -12.49 25.11 -0.57
C THR A 178 -13.05 25.39 0.82
N ASP A 179 -14.15 26.16 0.89
CA ASP A 179 -14.91 26.36 2.14
C ASP A 179 -15.69 25.09 2.57
N ALA A 180 -15.60 24.02 1.78
CA ALA A 180 -16.24 22.74 2.06
C ALA A 180 -15.33 21.86 2.92
N TYR A 181 -15.73 21.65 4.18
CA TYR A 181 -15.10 20.62 5.00
C TYR A 181 -15.54 19.25 4.49
N PRO A 182 -14.61 18.31 4.20
CA PRO A 182 -14.99 16.97 3.79
C PRO A 182 -15.71 16.30 4.97
N PRO A 183 -16.95 15.81 4.77
CA PRO A 183 -17.74 15.25 5.88
C PRO A 183 -17.06 14.03 6.54
N ASP A 184 -16.19 13.30 5.81
CA ASP A 184 -15.75 11.95 6.20
C ASP A 184 -14.23 11.77 6.30
N LEU A 185 -13.58 12.68 7.04
CA LEU A 185 -12.13 12.64 7.32
C LEU A 185 -11.60 11.25 7.77
N PRO A 186 -12.26 10.48 8.67
CA PRO A 186 -11.71 9.19 9.13
C PRO A 186 -11.72 8.10 8.04
N TYR A 187 -12.72 8.07 7.16
CA TYR A 187 -12.76 7.11 6.06
C TYR A 187 -11.73 7.46 4.99
N ALA A 188 -11.68 8.73 4.60
CA ALA A 188 -10.75 9.20 3.58
C ALA A 188 -9.29 9.10 4.03
N THR A 189 -8.99 9.35 5.33
CA THR A 189 -7.66 9.11 5.88
C THR A 189 -7.26 7.64 5.84
N ALA A 190 -8.17 6.72 6.15
CA ALA A 190 -7.90 5.28 6.05
C ALA A 190 -7.65 4.84 4.60
N GLY A 191 -8.46 5.33 3.64
CA GLY A 191 -8.25 5.10 2.20
C GLY A 191 -6.90 5.63 1.70
N GLY A 192 -6.58 6.89 2.05
CA GLY A 192 -5.29 7.51 1.75
C GLY A 192 -4.11 6.75 2.36
N LEU A 193 -4.24 6.26 3.60
CA LEU A 193 -3.21 5.42 4.22
C LEU A 193 -2.99 4.14 3.41
N LEU A 194 -4.04 3.43 3.00
CA LEU A 194 -3.90 2.22 2.18
C LEU A 194 -3.21 2.51 0.84
N ALA A 195 -3.63 3.57 0.14
CA ALA A 195 -3.04 3.96 -1.14
C ALA A 195 -1.57 4.37 -1.01
N TRP A 196 -1.25 5.29 -0.10
CA TRP A 196 0.11 5.82 0.05
C TRP A 196 1.07 4.84 0.72
N LEU A 197 0.63 3.99 1.65
CA LEU A 197 1.46 2.89 2.15
C LEU A 197 1.78 1.89 1.03
N THR A 198 0.88 1.67 0.07
CA THR A 198 1.16 0.85 -1.11
C THR A 198 2.26 1.48 -1.96
N VAL A 199 2.14 2.79 -2.27
CA VAL A 199 3.16 3.54 -3.03
C VAL A 199 4.52 3.49 -2.35
N LEU A 200 4.56 3.82 -1.05
CA LEU A 200 5.80 3.81 -0.26
C LEU A 200 6.40 2.41 -0.20
N ALA A 201 5.59 1.37 -0.04
CA ALA A 201 6.05 -0.01 -0.05
C ALA A 201 6.63 -0.41 -1.41
N VAL A 202 6.04 0.03 -2.53
CA VAL A 202 6.60 -0.22 -3.89
C VAL A 202 7.97 0.43 -4.04
N TYR A 203 8.11 1.71 -3.70
CA TYR A 203 9.38 2.43 -3.81
C TYR A 203 10.47 1.86 -2.88
N ALA A 204 10.10 1.52 -1.65
CA ALA A 204 11.07 1.05 -0.66
C ALA A 204 11.49 -0.41 -0.93
N ALA A 205 10.52 -1.28 -1.24
CA ALA A 205 10.74 -2.72 -1.30
C ALA A 205 11.32 -3.19 -2.65
N TYR A 206 11.05 -2.48 -3.74
CA TYR A 206 11.55 -2.77 -5.09
C TYR A 206 12.57 -1.73 -5.57
N HIS A 207 13.60 -1.50 -4.74
CA HIS A 207 14.80 -0.75 -5.13
C HIS A 207 15.64 -1.54 -6.15
N HIS A 208 16.64 -0.93 -6.78
CA HIS A 208 17.44 -1.56 -7.85
C HIS A 208 18.05 -2.92 -7.48
N ASP A 209 18.54 -3.06 -6.24
CA ASP A 209 19.21 -4.28 -5.76
C ASP A 209 18.23 -5.36 -5.25
N ALA A 210 16.92 -5.08 -5.27
CA ALA A 210 15.91 -6.03 -4.83
C ALA A 210 15.69 -7.14 -5.87
N PRO A 211 15.27 -8.36 -5.44
CA PRO A 211 14.83 -9.38 -6.36
C PRO A 211 13.59 -8.92 -7.16
N PRO A 212 13.40 -9.40 -8.40
CA PRO A 212 12.23 -9.08 -9.20
C PRO A 212 10.94 -9.58 -8.52
N ALA A 213 9.84 -8.89 -8.80
CA ALA A 213 8.53 -9.24 -8.27
C ALA A 213 8.05 -10.57 -8.88
N ALA A 214 7.69 -11.52 -8.02
CA ALA A 214 7.12 -12.81 -8.43
C ALA A 214 5.92 -13.15 -7.54
N LEU A 215 4.86 -13.65 -8.18
CA LEU A 215 3.70 -14.18 -7.47
C LEU A 215 4.05 -15.53 -6.83
N PRO A 216 3.50 -15.84 -5.64
CA PRO A 216 3.71 -17.13 -5.00
C PRO A 216 3.05 -18.29 -5.77
N ALA A 217 1.98 -18.01 -6.53
CA ALA A 217 1.27 -18.98 -7.34
C ALA A 217 0.56 -18.31 -8.53
N GLY A 218 0.45 -19.06 -9.63
CA GLY A 218 -0.32 -18.65 -10.82
C GLY A 218 0.38 -17.64 -11.72
N THR A 219 -0.25 -17.36 -12.87
CA THR A 219 0.19 -16.30 -13.78
C THR A 219 -0.39 -14.96 -13.32
N PRO A 220 0.30 -13.84 -13.60
CA PRO A 220 -0.15 -12.53 -13.14
C PRO A 220 -1.52 -12.12 -13.66
N GLY A 221 -1.84 -12.51 -14.90
CA GLY A 221 -3.16 -12.29 -15.48
C GLY A 221 -4.26 -13.10 -14.80
N LEU A 222 -3.99 -14.36 -14.41
CA LEU A 222 -4.97 -15.18 -13.70
C LEU A 222 -5.21 -14.69 -12.27
N ALA A 223 -4.16 -14.28 -11.55
CA ALA A 223 -4.33 -13.69 -10.22
C ALA A 223 -5.14 -12.39 -10.28
N TYR A 224 -4.88 -11.55 -11.28
CA TYR A 224 -5.64 -10.33 -11.54
C TYR A 224 -7.10 -10.61 -11.88
N LEU A 225 -7.34 -11.55 -12.81
CA LEU A 225 -8.69 -11.94 -13.21
C LEU A 225 -9.45 -12.56 -12.04
N ALA A 226 -8.83 -13.45 -11.26
CA ALA A 226 -9.44 -14.04 -10.08
C ALA A 226 -9.81 -12.97 -9.05
N ALA A 227 -8.95 -11.99 -8.79
CA ALA A 227 -9.26 -10.87 -7.92
C ALA A 227 -10.46 -10.07 -8.45
N CYS A 228 -10.48 -9.71 -9.74
CA CYS A 228 -11.59 -8.99 -10.36
C CYS A 228 -12.91 -9.77 -10.28
N VAL A 229 -12.89 -11.07 -10.59
CA VAL A 229 -14.08 -11.93 -10.56
C VAL A 229 -14.59 -12.08 -9.13
N THR A 230 -13.72 -12.32 -8.15
CA THR A 230 -14.15 -12.43 -6.74
C THR A 230 -14.76 -11.13 -6.21
N MET A 231 -14.15 -9.98 -6.53
CA MET A 231 -14.67 -8.66 -6.17
C MET A 231 -16.02 -8.38 -6.82
N GLY A 232 -16.13 -8.52 -8.15
CA GLY A 232 -17.38 -8.29 -8.88
C GLY A 232 -18.50 -9.28 -8.49
N ALA A 233 -18.16 -10.55 -8.27
CA ALA A 233 -19.11 -11.55 -7.77
C ALA A 233 -19.61 -11.18 -6.36
N SER A 234 -18.72 -10.72 -5.48
CA SER A 234 -19.12 -10.31 -4.12
C SER A 234 -20.10 -9.14 -4.12
N GLN A 235 -20.00 -8.23 -5.10
CA GLN A 235 -20.89 -7.08 -5.23
C GLN A 235 -22.24 -7.46 -5.87
N THR A 236 -22.21 -8.33 -6.89
CA THR A 236 -23.43 -8.77 -7.59
C THR A 236 -24.33 -9.69 -6.75
N VAL A 237 -23.77 -10.44 -5.80
CA VAL A 237 -24.55 -11.28 -4.87
C VAL A 237 -25.36 -10.45 -3.86
N LEU A 238 -24.86 -9.26 -3.50
CA LEU A 238 -25.43 -8.41 -2.45
C LEU A 238 -25.47 -6.92 -2.89
N PRO A 239 -26.15 -6.58 -4.00
CA PRO A 239 -26.04 -5.28 -4.65
C PRO A 239 -26.53 -4.09 -3.80
N LEU A 240 -27.39 -4.35 -2.81
CA LEU A 240 -27.94 -3.33 -1.89
C LEU A 240 -27.10 -3.15 -0.61
N ALA A 241 -26.03 -3.91 -0.44
CA ALA A 241 -25.19 -3.92 0.76
C ALA A 241 -23.74 -3.49 0.51
N THR A 242 -23.40 -3.15 -0.73
CA THR A 242 -22.01 -3.01 -1.17
C THR A 242 -21.53 -1.59 -1.02
N ASP A 243 -20.65 -1.37 -0.05
CA ASP A 243 -19.76 -0.21 -0.03
C ASP A 243 -18.48 -0.48 -0.84
N SER A 244 -17.68 0.56 -1.04
CA SER A 244 -16.36 0.53 -1.71
C SER A 244 -15.37 -0.44 -1.06
N VAL A 245 -15.56 -0.79 0.22
CA VAL A 245 -14.65 -1.64 0.99
C VAL A 245 -15.06 -3.11 0.87
N TRP A 246 -16.31 -3.41 0.51
CA TRP A 246 -16.92 -4.76 0.50
C TRP A 246 -16.14 -5.74 -0.38
N ALA A 247 -15.91 -5.34 -1.62
CA ALA A 247 -15.16 -6.09 -2.61
C ALA A 247 -13.71 -6.40 -2.15
N PRO A 248 -12.89 -5.40 -1.79
CA PRO A 248 -11.51 -5.68 -1.38
C PRO A 248 -11.41 -6.48 -0.07
N SER A 249 -12.30 -6.25 0.87
CA SER A 249 -12.36 -7.04 2.12
C SER A 249 -12.66 -8.52 1.84
N THR A 250 -13.60 -8.81 0.92
CA THR A 250 -13.96 -10.18 0.55
C THR A 250 -12.80 -10.89 -0.14
N ALA A 251 -12.13 -10.22 -1.08
CA ALA A 251 -10.97 -10.78 -1.79
C ALA A 251 -9.85 -11.18 -0.82
N VAL A 252 -9.59 -10.36 0.21
CA VAL A 252 -8.52 -10.61 1.19
C VAL A 252 -8.89 -11.69 2.18
N LEU A 253 -10.16 -11.76 2.59
CA LEU A 253 -10.66 -12.87 3.39
C LEU A 253 -10.48 -14.19 2.65
N LEU A 254 -10.89 -14.26 1.38
CA LEU A 254 -10.72 -15.46 0.56
C LEU A 254 -9.25 -15.81 0.35
N ALA A 255 -8.40 -14.82 0.05
CA ALA A 255 -6.97 -15.04 -0.10
C ALA A 255 -6.32 -15.57 1.19
N GLY A 256 -6.69 -15.01 2.35
CA GLY A 256 -6.20 -15.43 3.66
C GLY A 256 -6.70 -16.83 4.06
N LEU A 257 -7.95 -17.18 3.73
CA LEU A 257 -8.51 -18.51 3.95
C LEU A 257 -7.93 -19.56 2.99
N ALA A 258 -7.57 -19.17 1.77
CA ALA A 258 -6.92 -20.02 0.78
C ALA A 258 -5.40 -20.16 1.02
N TRP A 259 -4.78 -19.23 1.75
CA TRP A 259 -3.34 -19.22 2.01
C TRP A 259 -2.80 -20.54 2.60
N PRO A 260 -3.47 -21.23 3.54
CA PRO A 260 -3.04 -22.55 4.01
C PRO A 260 -2.96 -23.59 2.89
N ALA A 261 -3.70 -23.46 1.79
CA ALA A 261 -3.62 -24.37 0.65
C ALA A 261 -2.46 -24.02 -0.30
N TRP A 262 -1.89 -22.81 -0.23
CA TRP A 262 -0.79 -22.39 -1.10
C TRP A 262 0.53 -23.06 -0.70
N ARG A 263 1.27 -23.60 -1.68
CA ARG A 263 2.61 -24.15 -1.49
C ARG A 263 3.62 -23.38 -2.35
N PRO A 264 4.78 -22.97 -1.80
CA PRO A 264 5.22 -23.11 -0.40
C PRO A 264 4.56 -22.09 0.55
N ARG A 265 4.33 -22.50 1.81
CA ARG A 265 3.84 -21.60 2.87
C ARG A 265 5.00 -20.78 3.41
N THR A 266 5.03 -19.50 3.06
CA THR A 266 6.10 -18.60 3.51
C THR A 266 5.57 -17.62 4.55
N PRO A 267 6.34 -17.37 5.65
CA PRO A 267 5.86 -16.56 6.77
C PRO A 267 5.70 -15.08 6.40
N ASP A 268 6.49 -14.61 5.45
CA ASP A 268 6.38 -13.31 4.79
C ASP A 268 5.03 -13.10 4.09
N THR A 269 4.41 -14.14 3.54
CA THR A 269 3.06 -14.07 2.96
C THR A 269 2.02 -13.86 4.05
N ALA A 270 2.18 -14.53 5.19
CA ALA A 270 1.29 -14.35 6.34
C ALA A 270 1.40 -12.93 6.93
N PHE A 271 2.60 -12.38 7.08
CA PHE A 271 2.79 -10.99 7.52
C PHE A 271 2.19 -9.99 6.53
N ALA A 272 2.38 -10.19 5.23
CA ALA A 272 1.82 -9.32 4.21
C ALA A 272 0.28 -9.30 4.24
N LEU A 273 -0.35 -10.48 4.28
CA LEU A 273 -1.81 -10.61 4.37
C LEU A 273 -2.35 -10.08 5.70
N ALA A 274 -1.62 -10.25 6.81
CA ALA A 274 -2.01 -9.69 8.10
C ALA A 274 -1.98 -8.15 8.09
N ALA A 275 -0.91 -7.54 7.56
CA ALA A 275 -0.79 -6.09 7.45
C ALA A 275 -1.90 -5.50 6.56
N LEU A 276 -2.14 -6.13 5.42
CA LEU A 276 -3.18 -5.71 4.48
C LEU A 276 -4.59 -5.91 5.08
N GLY A 277 -4.83 -7.02 5.78
CA GLY A 277 -6.07 -7.25 6.50
C GLY A 277 -6.31 -6.24 7.63
N ALA A 278 -5.25 -5.79 8.32
CA ALA A 278 -5.35 -4.76 9.36
C ALA A 278 -5.73 -3.40 8.78
N LEU A 279 -5.20 -3.03 7.61
CA LEU A 279 -5.59 -1.81 6.90
C LEU A 279 -7.05 -1.88 6.46
N LEU A 280 -7.49 -3.00 5.89
CA LEU A 280 -8.89 -3.16 5.49
C LEU A 280 -9.84 -3.24 6.68
N LEU A 281 -9.41 -3.79 7.81
CA LEU A 281 -10.17 -3.71 9.06
C LEU A 281 -10.35 -2.25 9.50
N ALA A 282 -9.30 -1.43 9.43
CA ALA A 282 -9.40 -0.01 9.73
C ALA A 282 -10.38 0.70 8.78
N LEU A 283 -10.27 0.50 7.47
CA LEU A 283 -11.24 1.03 6.50
C LEU A 283 -12.67 0.55 6.80
N ARG A 284 -12.86 -0.73 7.13
CA ARG A 284 -14.17 -1.29 7.44
C ARG A 284 -14.79 -0.68 8.69
N VAL A 285 -13.99 -0.47 9.74
CA VAL A 285 -14.46 0.15 10.98
C VAL A 285 -14.87 1.60 10.72
N THR A 286 -14.10 2.35 9.91
CA THR A 286 -14.47 3.72 9.58
C THR A 286 -15.69 3.81 8.66
N THR A 287 -15.88 2.88 7.70
CA THR A 287 -17.12 2.84 6.91
C THR A 287 -18.33 2.46 7.74
N LEU A 288 -18.20 1.47 8.63
CA LEU A 288 -19.26 1.10 9.55
C LEU A 288 -19.64 2.28 10.44
N TYR A 289 -18.67 2.94 11.07
CA TYR A 289 -18.94 4.10 11.93
C TYR A 289 -19.73 5.20 11.20
N HIS A 290 -19.41 5.44 9.93
CA HIS A 290 -20.02 6.51 9.17
C HIS A 290 -21.43 6.14 8.63
N TRP A 291 -21.62 4.92 8.13
CA TRP A 291 -22.87 4.52 7.45
C TRP A 291 -23.78 3.61 8.27
N TYR A 292 -23.44 3.28 9.53
CA TYR A 292 -24.11 2.23 10.32
C TYR A 292 -25.64 2.35 10.34
N ASP A 293 -26.13 3.55 10.60
CA ASP A 293 -27.56 3.82 10.83
C ASP A 293 -28.37 3.83 9.54
N VAL A 294 -27.73 4.12 8.41
CA VAL A 294 -28.36 4.23 7.09
C VAL A 294 -28.35 2.89 6.35
N LEU A 295 -27.46 1.97 6.73
CA LEU A 295 -27.35 0.66 6.09
C LEU A 295 -28.59 -0.23 6.35
N PRO A 296 -29.12 -0.90 5.31
CA PRO A 296 -30.12 -1.97 5.48
C PRO A 296 -29.63 -3.05 6.45
N ALA A 297 -30.53 -3.69 7.18
CA ALA A 297 -30.17 -4.69 8.20
C ALA A 297 -29.24 -5.80 7.67
N VAL A 298 -29.52 -6.33 6.49
CA VAL A 298 -28.69 -7.36 5.83
C VAL A 298 -27.27 -6.85 5.58
N ALA A 299 -27.13 -5.62 5.08
CA ALA A 299 -25.83 -5.00 4.83
C ALA A 299 -25.05 -4.75 6.12
N ARG A 300 -25.74 -4.33 7.18
CA ARG A 300 -25.17 -4.11 8.50
C ARG A 300 -24.61 -5.41 9.09
N PHE A 301 -25.40 -6.49 9.09
CA PHE A 301 -24.93 -7.80 9.57
C PHE A 301 -23.77 -8.34 8.73
N GLY A 302 -23.84 -8.20 7.41
CA GLY A 302 -22.76 -8.57 6.50
C GLY A 302 -21.46 -7.83 6.81
N SER A 303 -21.51 -6.51 6.93
CA SER A 303 -20.34 -5.66 7.17
C SER A 303 -19.72 -5.90 8.56
N VAL A 304 -20.56 -6.12 9.59
CA VAL A 304 -20.08 -6.50 10.93
C VAL A 304 -19.44 -7.89 10.91
N GLY A 305 -20.06 -8.87 10.25
CA GLY A 305 -19.50 -10.21 10.08
C GLY A 305 -18.17 -10.19 9.32
N GLN A 306 -18.06 -9.35 8.29
CA GLN A 306 -16.84 -9.16 7.53
C GLN A 306 -15.73 -8.50 8.37
N ALA A 307 -16.06 -7.50 9.19
CA ALA A 307 -15.13 -6.88 10.14
C ALA A 307 -14.61 -7.91 11.16
N ALA A 308 -15.49 -8.73 11.73
CA ALA A 308 -15.12 -9.80 12.64
C ALA A 308 -14.24 -10.86 11.96
N GLY A 309 -14.57 -11.24 10.73
CA GLY A 309 -13.76 -12.14 9.91
C GLY A 309 -12.35 -11.60 9.65
N LEU A 310 -12.22 -10.31 9.32
CA LEU A 310 -10.93 -9.66 9.10
C LEU A 310 -10.11 -9.60 10.40
N LEU A 311 -10.75 -9.32 11.53
CA LEU A 311 -10.10 -9.32 12.83
C LEU A 311 -9.57 -10.72 13.19
N LEU A 312 -10.39 -11.75 13.01
CA LEU A 312 -9.97 -13.13 13.29
C LEU A 312 -8.85 -13.59 12.35
N LEU A 313 -8.97 -13.29 11.05
CA LEU A 313 -7.96 -13.64 10.06
C LEU A 313 -6.62 -12.94 10.35
N THR A 314 -6.64 -11.64 10.64
CA THR A 314 -5.42 -10.88 10.95
C THR A 314 -4.76 -11.37 12.23
N ALA A 315 -5.55 -11.66 13.28
CA ALA A 315 -5.06 -12.27 14.51
C ALA A 315 -4.45 -13.67 14.25
N ALA A 316 -5.10 -14.53 13.48
CA ALA A 316 -4.57 -15.85 13.15
C ALA A 316 -3.26 -15.77 12.35
N LEU A 317 -3.21 -14.93 11.32
CA LEU A 317 -2.02 -14.76 10.49
C LEU A 317 -0.85 -14.17 11.27
N THR A 318 -1.08 -13.19 12.15
CA THR A 318 -0.03 -12.64 13.02
C THR A 318 0.52 -13.69 13.99
N VAL A 319 -0.35 -14.53 14.58
CA VAL A 319 0.09 -15.62 15.46
C VAL A 319 0.93 -16.65 14.69
N VAL A 320 0.48 -17.07 13.50
CA VAL A 320 1.22 -18.03 12.66
C VAL A 320 2.57 -17.44 12.23
N ALA A 321 2.59 -16.17 11.82
CA ALA A 321 3.81 -15.49 11.45
C ALA A 321 4.78 -15.37 12.65
N ALA A 322 4.30 -15.01 13.84
CA ALA A 322 5.12 -14.95 15.05
C ALA A 322 5.68 -16.32 15.45
N ARG A 323 4.90 -17.40 15.34
CA ARG A 323 5.37 -18.77 15.61
C ARG A 323 6.47 -19.19 14.64
N SER A 324 6.30 -18.93 13.35
CA SER A 324 7.29 -19.27 12.33
C SER A 324 8.64 -18.57 12.52
N VAL A 325 8.63 -17.35 13.06
CA VAL A 325 9.86 -16.61 13.41
C VAL A 325 10.54 -17.23 14.63
N ARG A 326 9.78 -17.65 15.64
CA ARG A 326 10.31 -18.31 16.85
C ARG A 326 10.90 -19.69 16.55
N GLU A 327 10.17 -20.53 15.82
CA GLU A 327 10.63 -21.88 15.44
C GLU A 327 11.95 -21.84 14.66
N ARG A 328 12.11 -20.86 13.76
CA ARG A 328 13.33 -20.69 12.97
C ARG A 328 14.47 -19.98 13.70
N ALA A 329 14.19 -19.32 14.82
CA ALA A 329 15.20 -18.72 15.69
C ALA A 329 15.81 -19.75 16.66
N GLY A 330 15.16 -20.91 16.86
CA GLY A 330 15.62 -21.99 17.73
C GLY A 330 16.52 -23.04 17.05
N CYS A 331 16.76 -22.97 15.74
CA CYS A 331 17.73 -23.84 15.08
C CYS A 331 19.13 -23.20 15.11
N PRO A 332 20.13 -23.81 15.79
CA PRO A 332 21.51 -23.34 15.79
C PRO A 332 22.13 -23.28 14.39
#